data_AF-A0A164Y700-F1
#
_entry.id   AF-A0A164Y700-F1
#
_cell.length_a   1.000
_cell.length_b   1.000
_cell.length_c   1.000
_cell.angle_alpha   90.00
_cell.angle_beta   90.00
_cell.angle_gamma   90.00
#
_symmetry.space_group_name_H-M   'P 1'
#
loop_
_entity.id
_entity.type
_entity.pdbx_description
1 polymer ?
#
loop_
_entity_poly.entity_id
_entity_poly.type
_entity_poly.pdbx_seq_one_letter_code
_entity_poly.pdbx_strand_id
1 'polypeptide(L)'
;MSLTPGVYNIISVVGKRGLVAFDPKHGAPVSSAPHMVVPFSDDKARFQITPTNQGKTYTISNLATGLFINPNNERVIFESSEYSWSIEEHSYGIWKIKTSEKQHSVIKVSAMKIVSPTPVFLREEEGNPLEVWLLVRVG
;
A
#
# COMPACT_ATOMS: atom_id res chain seq x y z
N MET A 1 14.93 7.36 7.17
CA MET A 1 15.17 8.08 5.90
C MET A 1 13.84 8.64 5.37
N SER A 2 13.81 9.73 4.60
CA SER A 2 12.58 10.15 3.90
C SER A 2 12.45 9.38 2.58
N LEU A 3 11.23 8.96 2.24
CA LEU A 3 10.98 8.27 0.98
C LEU A 3 11.03 9.27 -0.18
N THR A 4 11.79 8.95 -1.22
CA THR A 4 11.79 9.76 -2.45
C THR A 4 10.43 9.62 -3.16
N PRO A 5 9.75 10.71 -3.55
CA PRO A 5 8.50 10.62 -4.32
C PRO A 5 8.69 9.94 -5.68
N GLY A 6 7.66 9.26 -6.18
CA GLY A 6 7.69 8.57 -7.47
C GLY A 6 6.68 7.43 -7.60
N VAL A 7 6.83 6.63 -8.65
CA VAL A 7 6.02 5.42 -8.87
C VAL A 7 6.70 4.23 -8.22
N TYR A 8 5.92 3.39 -7.53
CA TYR A 8 6.40 2.23 -6.79
C TYR A 8 5.53 1.01 -7.01
N ASN A 9 6.16 -0.17 -6.99
CA ASN A 9 5.48 -1.39 -6.56
C ASN A 9 5.61 -1.51 -5.03
N ILE A 10 4.48 -1.73 -4.35
CA ILE A 10 4.42 -1.86 -2.89
C ILE A 10 4.27 -3.35 -2.56
N ILE A 11 5.35 -4.02 -2.18
CA ILE A 11 5.44 -5.49 -2.12
C ILE A 11 5.62 -5.96 -0.69
N SER A 12 4.72 -6.79 -0.18
CA SER A 12 4.89 -7.38 1.14
C SER A 12 6.07 -8.34 1.14
N VAL A 13 6.87 -8.29 2.20
CA VAL A 13 7.95 -9.28 2.44
C VAL A 13 7.38 -10.69 2.66
N VAL A 14 6.11 -10.78 3.06
CA VAL A 14 5.39 -12.04 3.24
C VAL A 14 4.72 -12.46 1.93
N GLY A 15 5.09 -13.64 1.44
CA GLY A 15 4.49 -14.21 0.23
C GLY A 15 4.78 -13.46 -1.07
N LYS A 16 5.63 -12.42 -1.04
CA LYS A 16 6.03 -11.59 -2.20
C LYS A 16 4.83 -11.06 -2.99
N ARG A 17 3.82 -10.55 -2.27
CA ARG A 17 2.55 -10.07 -2.83
C ARG A 17 2.59 -8.55 -2.95
N GLY A 18 2.29 -8.01 -4.12
CA GLY A 18 2.16 -6.57 -4.34
C GLY A 18 0.76 -6.07 -3.99
N LEU A 19 0.63 -4.82 -3.54
CA LEU A 19 -0.65 -4.12 -3.60
C LEU A 19 -1.12 -4.04 -5.05
N VAL A 20 -2.42 -4.25 -5.28
CA VAL A 20 -3.02 -4.25 -6.61
C VAL A 20 -4.44 -3.69 -6.62
N ALA A 21 -4.78 -3.07 -7.74
CA ALA A 21 -6.10 -2.60 -8.13
C ALA A 21 -6.83 -3.68 -8.95
N PHE A 22 -7.38 -4.71 -8.28
CA PHE A 22 -7.98 -5.87 -8.95
C PHE A 22 -9.40 -5.61 -9.51
N ASP A 23 -10.28 -5.00 -8.71
CA ASP A 23 -11.59 -4.48 -9.13
C ASP A 23 -11.74 -3.02 -8.66
N PRO A 24 -10.95 -2.09 -9.22
CA PRO A 24 -10.77 -0.78 -8.62
C PRO A 24 -11.89 0.17 -9.03
N LYS A 25 -12.81 0.38 -8.10
CA LYS A 25 -13.85 1.41 -8.14
C LYS A 25 -13.88 2.13 -6.79
N HIS A 26 -14.46 3.32 -6.75
CA HIS A 26 -14.68 4.04 -5.51
C HIS A 26 -15.34 3.15 -4.44
N GLY A 27 -14.78 3.12 -3.24
CA GLY A 27 -15.22 2.26 -2.13
C GLY A 27 -14.77 0.81 -2.20
N ALA A 28 -14.14 0.35 -3.29
CA ALA A 28 -13.69 -1.04 -3.40
C ALA A 28 -12.42 -1.29 -2.57
N PRO A 29 -12.26 -2.49 -2.00
CA PRO A 29 -11.08 -2.83 -1.22
C PRO A 29 -9.82 -2.89 -2.09
N VAL A 30 -8.72 -2.36 -1.55
CA VAL A 30 -7.38 -2.63 -2.06
C VAL A 30 -7.05 -4.10 -1.80
N SER A 31 -6.45 -4.74 -2.78
CA SER A 31 -6.06 -6.14 -2.70
C SER A 31 -4.55 -6.28 -2.73
N SER A 32 -4.06 -7.46 -2.36
CA SER A 32 -2.71 -7.90 -2.65
C SER A 32 -2.73 -9.16 -3.49
N ALA A 33 -1.81 -9.27 -4.44
CA ALA A 33 -1.70 -10.42 -5.32
C ALA A 33 -0.23 -10.75 -5.63
N PRO A 34 0.10 -12.02 -5.92
CA PRO A 34 1.42 -12.37 -6.42
C PRO A 34 1.60 -11.88 -7.86
N HIS A 35 2.85 -11.66 -8.27
CA HIS A 35 3.21 -11.20 -9.62
C HIS A 35 2.59 -12.02 -10.76
N MET A 36 2.43 -13.34 -10.57
CA MET A 36 1.84 -14.23 -11.56
C MET A 36 0.33 -14.00 -11.79
N VAL A 37 -0.37 -13.34 -10.86
CA VAL A 37 -1.80 -13.00 -10.98
C VAL A 37 -1.97 -11.58 -11.54
N VAL A 38 -1.18 -10.63 -11.05
CA VAL A 38 -1.10 -9.28 -11.62
C VAL A 38 0.38 -8.94 -11.78
N PRO A 39 0.89 -8.84 -13.02
CA PRO A 39 2.28 -8.46 -13.27
C PRO A 39 2.60 -7.12 -12.63
N PHE A 40 3.79 -6.99 -12.02
CA PHE A 40 4.23 -5.73 -11.40
C PHE A 40 4.57 -4.63 -12.42
N SER A 41 4.66 -5.00 -13.70
CA SER A 41 4.71 -4.07 -14.82
C SER A 41 3.34 -3.49 -15.21
N ASP A 42 2.25 -4.06 -14.72
CA ASP A 42 0.89 -3.56 -14.95
C ASP A 42 0.62 -2.35 -14.05
N ASP A 43 -0.05 -1.32 -14.57
CA ASP A 43 -0.41 -0.12 -13.83
C ASP A 43 -1.38 -0.41 -12.68
N LYS A 44 -2.10 -1.54 -12.71
CA LYS A 44 -2.87 -2.05 -11.58
C LYS A 44 -2.01 -2.39 -10.37
N ALA A 45 -0.72 -2.66 -10.56
CA ALA A 45 0.23 -2.99 -9.49
C ALA A 45 1.20 -1.84 -9.16
N ARG A 46 1.04 -0.67 -9.80
CA ARG A 46 1.89 0.50 -9.64
C ARG A 46 1.17 1.63 -8.94
N PHE A 47 1.85 2.25 -7.98
CA PHE A 47 1.29 3.30 -7.15
C PHE A 47 2.19 4.53 -7.19
N GLN A 48 1.59 5.68 -7.47
CA GLN A 48 2.23 6.97 -7.34
C GLN A 48 2.23 7.36 -5.85
N ILE A 49 3.40 7.68 -5.32
CA ILE A 49 3.59 8.19 -3.96
C ILE A 49 4.08 9.63 -4.05
N THR A 50 3.30 10.55 -3.49
CA THR A 50 3.52 12.00 -3.60
C THR A 50 3.56 12.61 -2.20
N PRO A 51 4.51 13.50 -1.87
CA PRO A 51 4.58 14.11 -0.56
C PRO A 51 3.43 15.10 -0.40
N THR A 52 2.86 15.16 0.79
CA THR A 52 1.90 16.22 1.13
C THR A 52 2.64 17.51 1.46
N ASN A 53 1.94 18.64 1.45
CA ASN A 53 2.50 19.97 1.75
C ASN A 53 3.16 20.09 3.14
N GLN A 54 2.97 19.10 4.03
CA GLN A 54 3.55 19.07 5.38
C GLN A 54 4.88 18.28 5.46
N GLY A 55 5.37 17.74 4.34
CA GLY A 55 6.73 17.20 4.18
C GLY A 55 7.05 15.89 4.94
N LYS A 56 6.10 15.35 5.71
CA LYS A 56 6.28 14.11 6.50
C LYS A 56 5.26 13.01 6.17
N THR A 57 4.21 13.33 5.42
CA THR A 57 3.19 12.36 4.99
C THR A 57 3.11 12.32 3.47
N TYR A 58 2.47 11.29 2.95
CA TYR A 58 2.38 11.01 1.51
C TYR A 58 0.97 10.62 1.12
N THR A 59 0.54 11.03 -0.06
CA THR A 59 -0.60 10.42 -0.73
C THR A 59 -0.12 9.21 -1.53
N ILE A 60 -0.99 8.22 -1.68
CA ILE A 60 -0.72 7.00 -2.45
C ILE A 60 -1.90 6.78 -3.39
N SER A 61 -1.67 6.82 -4.70
CA SER A 61 -2.70 6.57 -5.72
C SER A 61 -2.29 5.48 -6.70
N ASN A 62 -3.25 4.73 -7.23
CA ASN A 62 -2.98 3.69 -8.23
C ASN A 62 -2.90 4.27 -9.64
N LEU A 63 -1.93 3.84 -10.45
CA LEU A 63 -1.75 4.38 -11.80
C LEU A 63 -2.87 3.99 -12.78
N ALA A 64 -3.45 2.79 -12.67
CA ALA A 64 -4.50 2.37 -13.60
C ALA A 64 -5.83 3.13 -13.41
N THR A 65 -6.10 3.64 -12.20
CA THR A 65 -7.38 4.29 -11.89
C THR A 65 -7.29 5.75 -11.51
N GLY A 66 -6.13 6.23 -11.07
CA GLY A 66 -5.96 7.54 -10.46
C GLY A 66 -6.59 7.68 -9.06
N LEU A 67 -7.21 6.62 -8.52
CA LEU A 67 -7.83 6.64 -7.20
C LEU A 67 -6.76 6.52 -6.10
N PHE A 68 -6.98 7.21 -4.98
CA PHE A 68 -6.16 7.13 -3.78
C PHE A 68 -6.53 5.91 -2.96
N ILE A 69 -5.57 5.38 -2.20
CA ILE A 69 -5.86 4.37 -1.18
C ILE A 69 -6.09 5.06 0.16
N ASN A 70 -7.24 4.81 0.79
CA ASN A 70 -7.65 5.45 2.03
C ASN A 70 -8.01 4.40 3.09
N PRO A 71 -7.84 4.72 4.39
CA PRO A 71 -8.34 3.87 5.46
C PRO A 71 -9.88 3.91 5.50
N ASN A 72 -10.50 2.75 5.68
CA ASN A 72 -11.92 2.64 5.97
C ASN A 72 -12.16 1.50 6.95
N ASN A 73 -12.40 1.86 8.22
CA ASN A 73 -12.48 0.92 9.33
C ASN A 73 -11.27 -0.03 9.34
N GLU A 74 -11.54 -1.32 9.18
CA GLU A 74 -10.57 -2.40 9.21
C GLU A 74 -9.88 -2.71 7.86
N ARG A 75 -10.12 -1.88 6.84
CA ARG A 75 -9.67 -2.13 5.46
C ARG A 75 -9.00 -0.90 4.86
N VAL A 76 -8.32 -1.13 3.75
CA VAL A 76 -7.87 -0.08 2.83
C VAL A 76 -8.75 -0.14 1.59
N ILE A 77 -9.26 0.99 1.14
CA ILE A 77 -10.17 1.10 -0.01
C ILE A 77 -9.66 2.12 -1.03
N PHE A 78 -10.17 2.05 -2.26
CA PHE A 78 -9.95 3.07 -3.28
C PHE A 78 -10.96 4.22 -3.13
N GLU A 79 -10.47 5.45 -3.16
CA GLU A 79 -11.25 6.67 -2.93
C GLU A 79 -10.80 7.80 -3.87
N SER A 80 -11.71 8.74 -4.13
CA SER A 80 -11.38 9.92 -4.95
C SER A 80 -10.65 11.00 -4.16
N SER A 81 -10.82 11.03 -2.84
CA SER A 81 -10.20 12.01 -1.95
C SER A 81 -8.81 11.58 -1.50
N GLU A 82 -7.91 12.54 -1.37
CA GLU A 82 -6.58 12.30 -0.84
C GLU A 82 -6.61 11.92 0.64
N TYR A 83 -5.79 10.95 1.02
CA TYR A 83 -5.46 10.66 2.41
C TYR A 83 -3.95 10.73 2.63
N SER A 84 -3.57 11.29 3.78
CA SER A 84 -2.17 11.43 4.19
C SER A 84 -1.70 10.17 4.93
N TRP A 85 -0.81 9.39 4.34
CA TRP A 85 -0.15 8.26 5.01
C TRP A 85 1.19 8.68 5.60
N SER A 86 1.54 8.17 6.78
CA SER A 86 2.94 8.17 7.24
C SER A 86 3.65 6.97 6.62
N ILE A 87 4.74 7.20 5.89
CA ILE A 87 5.57 6.13 5.32
C ILE A 87 6.94 6.20 5.97
N GLU A 88 7.20 5.21 6.82
CA GLU A 88 8.35 5.18 7.72
C GLU A 88 9.24 3.99 7.40
N GLU A 89 10.55 4.22 7.35
CA GLU A 89 11.52 3.14 7.23
C GLU A 89 11.57 2.35 8.54
N HIS A 90 11.39 1.04 8.46
CA HIS A 90 11.48 0.13 9.60
C HIS A 90 12.89 -0.45 9.75
N SER A 91 13.47 -0.91 8.65
CA SER A 91 14.84 -1.44 8.59
C SER A 91 15.33 -1.52 7.15
N TYR A 92 16.57 -1.10 6.87
CA TYR A 92 17.27 -1.22 5.57
C TYR A 92 16.39 -1.47 4.32
N GLY A 93 15.63 -0.47 3.88
CA GLY A 93 14.79 -0.56 2.66
C GLY A 93 13.43 -1.27 2.82
N ILE A 94 13.06 -1.64 4.04
CA ILE A 94 11.75 -2.15 4.45
C ILE A 94 10.97 -1.03 5.14
N TRP A 95 9.73 -0.84 4.74
CA TRP A 95 8.90 0.30 5.11
C TRP A 95 7.58 -0.13 5.75
N LYS A 96 7.02 0.76 6.58
CA LYS A 96 5.65 0.67 7.10
C LYS A 96 4.83 1.81 6.53
N ILE A 97 3.57 1.52 6.20
CA ILE A 97 2.59 2.50 5.74
C ILE A 97 1.50 2.60 6.81
N LYS A 98 1.40 3.78 7.45
CA LYS A 98 0.61 4.02 8.65
C LYS A 98 -0.39 5.15 8.45
N THR A 99 -1.54 5.07 9.10
CA THR A 99 -2.49 6.19 9.16
C THR A 99 -1.84 7.41 9.81
N SER A 100 -2.02 8.60 9.22
CA SER A 100 -1.60 9.85 9.88
C SER A 100 -2.62 10.20 10.96
N GLU A 101 -2.14 10.42 12.19
CA GLU A 101 -2.89 10.92 13.34
C GLU A 101 -3.64 9.86 14.18
N LYS A 102 -3.11 9.62 15.39
CA LYS A 102 -3.72 8.98 16.57
C LYS A 102 -3.91 7.46 16.57
N GLN A 103 -4.38 6.84 15.49
CA GLN A 103 -4.44 5.38 15.41
C GLN A 103 -3.16 4.89 14.74
N HIS A 104 -2.31 4.15 15.47
CA HIS A 104 -1.06 3.60 14.95
C HIS A 104 -1.34 2.34 14.13
N SER A 105 -2.30 2.45 13.21
CA SER A 105 -2.69 1.35 12.35
C SER A 105 -1.79 1.32 11.11
N VAL A 106 -1.40 0.11 10.75
CA VAL A 106 -0.53 -0.23 9.63
C VAL A 106 -1.33 -0.98 8.57
N ILE A 107 -0.96 -0.78 7.32
CA ILE A 107 -1.44 -1.61 6.21
C ILE A 107 -0.84 -3.01 6.36
N LYS A 108 -1.68 -4.03 6.50
CA LYS A 108 -1.29 -5.45 6.62
C LYS A 108 -1.75 -6.26 5.42
N VAL A 109 -0.85 -7.10 4.90
CA VAL A 109 -1.20 -8.14 3.92
C VAL A 109 -1.96 -9.29 4.60
N SER A 110 -2.84 -9.97 3.87
CA SER A 110 -3.40 -11.25 4.32
C SER A 110 -2.32 -12.33 4.48
N ALA A 111 -2.37 -13.09 5.56
CA ALA A 111 -1.50 -14.25 5.80
C ALA A 111 -1.88 -15.49 4.96
N MET A 112 -2.96 -15.42 4.17
CA MET A 112 -3.47 -16.55 3.38
C MET A 112 -2.47 -16.95 2.29
N LYS A 113 -2.12 -18.25 2.27
CA LYS A 113 -1.23 -18.84 1.26
C LYS A 113 -2.03 -19.29 0.02
N ILE A 114 -2.61 -18.34 -0.70
CA ILE A 114 -3.41 -18.60 -1.91
C ILE A 114 -2.91 -17.82 -3.13
N VAL A 115 -3.10 -18.38 -4.32
CA VAL A 115 -2.72 -17.78 -5.62
C VAL A 115 -3.91 -17.03 -6.22
N SER A 116 -4.53 -16.17 -5.43
CA SER A 116 -5.61 -15.27 -5.86
C SER A 116 -5.49 -13.95 -5.10
N PRO A 117 -6.08 -12.85 -5.58
CA PRO A 117 -6.07 -11.59 -4.85
C PRO A 117 -6.70 -11.76 -3.46
N THR A 118 -6.10 -11.12 -2.47
CA THR A 118 -6.57 -11.14 -1.08
C THR A 118 -6.77 -9.72 -0.58
N PRO A 119 -7.76 -9.45 0.29
CA PRO A 119 -7.91 -8.12 0.87
C PRO A 119 -6.66 -7.67 1.63
N VAL A 120 -6.48 -6.35 1.67
CA VAL A 120 -5.49 -5.68 2.50
C VAL A 120 -6.22 -5.02 3.67
N PHE A 121 -5.63 -5.16 4.85
CA PHE A 121 -6.27 -4.79 6.11
C PHE A 121 -5.61 -3.58 6.73
N LEU A 122 -6.38 -2.86 7.53
CA LEU A 122 -5.86 -1.85 8.44
C LEU A 122 -5.99 -2.40 9.87
N ARG A 123 -4.86 -2.51 10.58
CA ARG A 123 -4.78 -3.09 11.93
C ARG A 123 -3.74 -2.36 12.74
N GLU A 124 -3.83 -2.42 14.07
CA GLU A 124 -2.79 -1.88 14.95
C GLU A 124 -1.42 -2.51 14.66
N GLU A 125 -0.37 -1.69 14.81
CA GLU A 125 1.02 -2.12 14.69
C GLU A 125 1.35 -3.15 15.79
N GLU A 126 1.81 -4.33 15.38
CA GLU A 126 2.11 -5.47 16.27
C GLU A 126 3.57 -5.94 16.13
N GLY A 127 4.35 -5.34 15.22
CA GLY A 127 5.72 -5.76 14.95
C GLY A 127 5.82 -7.07 14.16
N ASN A 128 4.77 -7.44 13.43
CA ASN A 128 4.74 -8.69 12.66
C ASN A 128 5.25 -8.50 11.22
N PRO A 129 5.62 -9.56 10.49
CA PRO A 129 6.08 -9.40 9.10
C PRO A 129 4.99 -8.98 8.09
N LEU A 130 3.71 -9.06 8.44
CA LEU A 130 2.58 -8.76 7.54
C LEU A 130 2.36 -7.24 7.35
N GLU A 131 2.90 -6.41 8.25
CA GLU A 131 2.79 -4.95 8.25
C GLU A 131 3.92 -4.22 7.50
N VAL A 132 4.91 -4.96 6.97
CA VAL A 132 6.09 -4.37 6.34
C VAL A 132 6.18 -4.64 4.84
N TRP A 133 6.71 -3.66 4.12
CA TRP A 133 6.65 -3.56 2.67
C TRP A 133 8.00 -3.17 2.08
N LEU A 134 8.37 -3.79 0.97
CA LEU A 134 9.40 -3.31 0.06
C LEU A 134 8.76 -2.28 -0.88
N LEU A 135 9.34 -1.10 -0.96
CA LEU A 135 8.94 -0.06 -1.90
C LEU A 135 9.93 -0.04 -3.06
N VAL A 136 9.59 -0.75 -4.14
CA VAL A 136 10.46 -0.87 -5.32
C VAL A 136 10.09 0.22 -6.31
N ARG A 137 11.00 1.19 -6.51
CA ARG A 137 10.78 2.31 -7.43
C ARG A 137 10.70 1.80 -8.87
N VAL A 138 9.71 2.28 -9.60
CA VAL A 138 9.56 2.08 -11.05
C VAL A 138 10.20 3.28 -11.76
N GLY A 139 11.06 2.99 -12.73
CA GLY A 139 11.81 3.98 -13.51
C GLY A 139 10.94 4.74 -14.49
#